data_AF-A0A411KUF0-F1
#
_entry.id   AF-A0A411KUF0-F1
#
_cell.length_a   1.000
_cell.length_b   1.000
_cell.length_c   1.000
_cell.angle_alpha   90.00
_cell.angle_beta   90.00
_cell.angle_gamma   90.00
#
_symmetry.space_group_name_H-M   'P 1'
#
loop_
_entity.id
_entity.type
_entity.pdbx_description
1 polymer ?
#
loop_
_entity_poly.entity_id
_entity_poly.type
_entity_poly.pdbx_seq_one_letter_code
_entity_poly.pdbx_strand_id
1 'polypeptide(L)'
;DRVIWAEQQYEKERSKRSVLRDSALDLFNDPMWNQQWYLQDTRMTATLPKLDLHVIPVWQKGITGKGVVITVLDDGLEWNHTDIYANYDPEA
;
A
#
# COMPACT_ATOMS: atom_id res chain seq x y z
N ASP A 1 -25.69 -21.87 33.93
CA ASP A 1 -25.83 -20.48 33.45
C ASP A 1 -26.44 -20.43 32.05
N ARG A 2 -27.46 -19.59 31.84
CA ARG A 2 -28.21 -19.48 30.57
C ARG A 2 -27.95 -18.11 29.95
N VAL A 3 -27.61 -18.09 28.67
CA VAL A 3 -27.38 -16.87 27.88
C VAL A 3 -28.69 -16.08 27.77
N ILE A 4 -28.66 -14.78 28.11
CA ILE A 4 -29.85 -13.94 28.33
C ILE A 4 -30.19 -13.05 27.13
N TRP A 5 -29.35 -13.03 26.09
CA TRP A 5 -29.61 -12.26 24.88
C TRP A 5 -28.85 -12.85 23.69
N ALA A 6 -29.49 -12.81 22.52
CA ALA A 6 -28.88 -13.00 21.22
C ALA A 6 -29.56 -12.03 20.25
N GLU A 7 -28.77 -11.28 19.49
CA GLU A 7 -29.27 -10.35 18.47
C GLU A 7 -29.11 -10.98 17.09
N GLN A 8 -30.18 -10.98 16.30
CA GLN A 8 -30.19 -11.55 14.96
C GLN A 8 -29.33 -10.69 14.03
N GLN A 9 -28.24 -11.27 13.51
CA GLN A 9 -27.45 -10.61 12.47
C GLN A 9 -28.15 -10.72 11.13
N TYR A 10 -28.23 -9.60 10.41
CA TYR A 10 -28.67 -9.56 9.02
C TYR A 10 -27.48 -9.69 8.09
N GLU A 11 -27.67 -10.43 7.00
CA GLU A 11 -26.68 -10.55 5.95
C GLU A 11 -26.42 -9.16 5.33
N LYS A 12 -25.17 -8.68 5.44
CA LYS A 12 -24.74 -7.48 4.74
C LYS A 12 -24.25 -7.88 3.36
N GLU A 13 -24.99 -7.49 2.32
CA GLU A 13 -24.59 -7.69 0.94
C GLU A 13 -23.28 -6.92 0.67
N ARG A 14 -22.20 -7.66 0.41
CA ARG A 14 -20.90 -7.07 0.06
C ARG A 14 -20.76 -7.09 -1.45
N SER A 15 -20.90 -5.93 -2.10
CA SER A 15 -20.45 -5.80 -3.48
C SER A 15 -18.92 -5.80 -3.49
N LYS A 16 -18.33 -6.62 -4.37
CA LYS A 16 -16.90 -6.57 -4.64
C LYS A 16 -16.64 -5.20 -5.29
N ARG A 17 -15.86 -4.34 -4.63
CA ARG A 17 -15.40 -3.07 -5.24
C ARG A 17 -14.88 -3.39 -6.63
N SER A 18 -15.36 -2.66 -7.65
CA SER A 18 -14.94 -2.90 -9.03
C SER A 18 -13.41 -2.93 -9.08
N VAL A 19 -12.87 -3.88 -9.85
CA VAL A 19 -11.45 -3.89 -10.14
C VAL A 19 -11.24 -2.70 -11.06
N LEU A 20 -10.85 -1.56 -10.49
CA LEU A 20 -10.34 -0.45 -11.29
C LEU A 20 -9.17 -1.02 -12.09
N ARG A 21 -9.43 -1.33 -13.37
CA ARG A 21 -8.41 -1.46 -14.40
C ARG A 21 -7.99 -0.05 -14.83
N ASP A 22 -7.73 0.83 -13.87
CA ASP A 22 -6.81 1.91 -14.16
C ASP A 22 -5.48 1.22 -14.28
N SER A 23 -4.90 1.25 -15.47
CA SER A 23 -3.54 0.80 -15.70
C SER A 23 -2.66 1.69 -14.85
N ALA A 24 -2.47 1.29 -13.60
CA ALA A 24 -1.70 2.01 -12.63
C ALA A 24 -0.20 2.06 -13.00
N LEU A 25 0.15 1.54 -14.20
CA LEU A 25 1.42 1.63 -14.91
C LEU A 25 1.96 3.07 -15.05
N ASP A 26 1.10 4.09 -15.06
CA ASP A 26 1.52 5.50 -15.20
C ASP A 26 1.04 6.38 -14.03
N LEU A 27 0.82 5.80 -12.84
CA LEU A 27 0.41 6.56 -11.64
C LEU A 27 1.47 7.56 -11.18
N PHE A 28 2.75 7.24 -11.38
CA PHE A 28 3.89 8.02 -10.93
C PHE A 28 4.87 8.25 -12.08
N ASN A 29 5.61 9.34 -12.00
CA ASN A 29 6.64 9.71 -12.99
C ASN A 29 8.03 9.12 -12.68
N ASP A 30 8.12 8.21 -11.71
CA ASP A 30 9.34 7.46 -11.41
C ASP A 30 9.67 6.51 -12.58
N PRO A 31 10.85 6.62 -13.22
CA PRO A 31 11.22 5.79 -14.37
C PRO A 31 11.22 4.28 -14.10
N MET A 32 11.40 3.87 -12.83
CA MET A 32 11.42 2.50 -12.37
C MET A 32 10.09 2.05 -11.75
N TRP A 33 9.06 2.90 -11.71
CA TRP A 33 7.73 2.59 -11.15
C TRP A 33 7.19 1.22 -11.61
N ASN A 34 7.25 0.98 -12.92
CA ASN A 34 6.75 -0.26 -13.53
C ASN A 34 7.52 -1.53 -13.12
N GLN A 35 8.66 -1.39 -12.47
CA GLN A 35 9.49 -2.48 -11.97
C GLN A 35 9.25 -2.80 -10.49
N GLN A 36 8.52 -1.93 -9.77
CA GLN A 36 8.23 -2.05 -8.33
C GLN A 36 7.02 -2.96 -8.07
N TRP A 37 7.15 -4.25 -8.43
CA TRP A 37 6.07 -5.25 -8.37
C TRP A 37 5.40 -5.39 -7.00
N TYR A 38 6.13 -5.10 -5.92
CA TYR A 38 5.63 -5.20 -4.54
C TYR A 38 4.63 -4.10 -4.20
N LEU A 39 4.65 -2.96 -4.90
CA LEU A 39 3.67 -1.89 -4.73
C LEU A 39 2.43 -2.14 -5.60
N GLN A 40 2.64 -2.73 -6.77
CA GLN A 40 1.58 -3.06 -7.72
C GLN A 40 1.93 -4.29 -8.55
N ASP A 41 1.08 -5.31 -8.47
CA ASP A 41 1.20 -6.49 -9.29
C ASP A 41 0.67 -6.21 -10.71
N THR A 42 1.59 -6.19 -11.68
CA THR A 42 1.31 -5.96 -13.11
C THR A 42 1.08 -7.25 -13.90
N ARG A 43 1.17 -8.43 -13.26
CA ARG A 43 0.99 -9.71 -13.94
C ARG A 43 -0.45 -9.86 -14.44
N MET A 44 -0.59 -10.31 -15.69
CA MET A 44 -1.91 -10.47 -16.33
C MET A 44 -2.57 -11.83 -16.05
N THR A 45 -1.92 -12.69 -15.25
CA THR A 45 -2.42 -14.03 -14.92
C THR A 45 -3.57 -13.95 -13.93
N ALA A 46 -4.79 -13.79 -14.44
CA ALA A 46 -6.00 -13.60 -13.64
C ALA A 46 -6.36 -14.78 -12.71
N THR A 47 -5.75 -15.95 -12.92
CA THR A 47 -5.96 -17.15 -12.10
C THR A 47 -5.12 -17.18 -10.83
N LEU A 48 -4.10 -16.33 -10.72
CA LEU A 48 -3.24 -16.24 -9.55
C LEU A 48 -3.64 -15.06 -8.66
N PRO A 49 -3.46 -15.18 -7.33
CA PRO A 49 -3.64 -14.05 -6.44
C PRO A 49 -2.64 -12.94 -6.77
N LYS A 50 -3.06 -11.69 -6.56
CA LYS A 50 -2.15 -10.55 -6.58
C LYS A 50 -1.11 -10.69 -5.47
N LEU A 51 0.15 -10.46 -5.81
CA LEU A 51 1.27 -10.48 -4.86
C LEU A 51 1.85 -9.07 -4.70
N ASP A 52 0.99 -8.12 -4.35
CA ASP A 52 1.38 -6.75 -4.00
C ASP A 52 0.92 -6.40 -2.57
N LEU A 53 1.43 -5.29 -2.04
CA LEU A 53 1.07 -4.75 -0.73
C LEU A 53 -0.34 -4.12 -0.71
N HIS A 54 -1.01 -4.02 -1.85
CA HIS A 54 -2.30 -3.35 -2.00
C HIS A 54 -2.31 -1.91 -1.46
N VAL A 55 -1.22 -1.16 -1.64
CA VAL A 55 -1.00 0.16 -1.03
C VAL A 55 -1.65 1.31 -1.81
N ILE A 56 -1.90 1.15 -3.11
CA ILE A 56 -2.45 2.23 -3.97
C ILE A 56 -3.76 2.84 -3.40
N PRO A 57 -4.76 2.07 -2.94
CA PRO A 57 -5.98 2.66 -2.37
C PRO A 57 -5.76 3.43 -1.06
N VAL A 58 -4.64 3.18 -0.36
CA VAL A 58 -4.24 3.89 0.85
C VAL A 58 -3.65 5.25 0.48
N TRP A 59 -2.78 5.30 -0.53
CA TRP A 59 -2.23 6.54 -1.08
C TRP A 59 -3.29 7.44 -1.72
N GLN A 60 -4.28 6.86 -2.42
CA GLN A 60 -5.43 7.60 -2.95
C GLN A 60 -6.27 8.29 -1.87
N LYS A 61 -6.15 7.86 -0.60
CA LYS A 61 -6.76 8.53 0.57
C LYS A 61 -5.83 9.56 1.23
N GLY A 62 -4.66 9.83 0.65
CA GLY A 62 -3.67 10.76 1.18
C GLY A 62 -2.85 10.22 2.36
N ILE A 63 -2.93 8.91 2.65
CA ILE A 63 -2.19 8.29 3.76
C ILE A 63 -0.83 7.83 3.23
N THR A 64 0.21 8.62 3.43
CA THR A 64 1.55 8.38 2.84
C THR A 64 2.64 8.03 3.84
N GLY A 65 2.34 8.11 5.15
CA GLY A 65 3.36 8.01 6.21
C GLY A 65 3.98 9.36 6.61
N LYS A 66 3.54 10.47 6.01
CA LYS A 66 4.00 11.82 6.39
C LYS A 66 3.83 12.07 7.90
N GLY A 67 4.90 12.49 8.56
CA GLY A 67 4.95 12.73 10.01
C GLY A 67 5.35 11.52 10.86
N VAL A 68 5.64 10.38 10.22
CA VAL A 68 6.22 9.20 10.89
C VAL A 68 7.72 9.16 10.60
N VAL A 69 8.52 8.97 11.64
CA VAL A 69 9.98 8.77 11.53
C VAL A 69 10.27 7.27 11.68
N ILE A 70 11.13 6.74 10.81
CA ILE A 70 11.54 5.33 10.79
C ILE A 70 13.06 5.28 10.92
N THR A 71 13.55 4.63 11.98
CA THR A 71 14.99 4.36 12.17
C THR A 71 15.32 2.99 11.59
N VAL A 72 16.26 2.94 10.64
CA VAL A 72 16.76 1.70 10.04
C VAL A 72 18.13 1.38 10.65
N LEU A 73 18.21 0.26 11.37
CA LEU A 73 19.47 -0.23 11.95
C LEU A 73 20.14 -1.20 10.97
N ASP A 74 21.06 -0.68 10.17
CA ASP A 74 21.82 -1.42 9.15
C ASP A 74 23.29 -0.95 9.10
N ASP A 75 24.04 -1.30 8.06
CA ASP A 75 25.44 -0.91 7.86
C ASP A 75 25.66 0.59 7.51
N GLY A 76 24.60 1.29 7.10
CA GLY A 76 24.59 2.72 6.86
C GLY A 76 23.42 3.18 5.99
N LEU A 77 23.32 4.50 5.78
CA LEU A 77 22.34 5.10 4.88
C LEU A 77 23.01 6.20 4.06
N GLU A 78 22.92 6.11 2.73
CA GLU A 78 23.30 7.20 1.82
C GLU A 78 22.20 8.29 1.84
N TRP A 79 22.21 9.10 2.89
CA TRP A 79 21.18 10.11 3.15
C TRP A 79 21.13 11.23 2.09
N ASN A 80 22.20 11.43 1.31
CA ASN A 80 22.29 12.47 0.27
C ASN A 80 21.83 12.00 -1.12
N HIS A 81 21.35 10.75 -1.27
CA HIS A 81 20.79 10.26 -2.52
C HIS A 81 19.54 11.06 -2.92
N THR A 82 19.35 11.32 -4.22
CA THR A 82 18.28 12.20 -4.73
C THR A 82 16.88 11.75 -4.30
N ASP A 83 16.66 10.45 -4.19
CA ASP A 83 15.35 9.86 -3.81
C ASP A 83 15.12 9.78 -2.29
N ILE A 84 16.16 10.00 -1.48
CA ILE A 84 16.11 9.87 -0.01
C ILE A 84 16.20 11.22 0.68
N TYR A 85 17.04 12.12 0.16
CA TYR A 85 17.40 13.40 0.79
C TYR A 85 16.19 14.22 1.26
N ALA A 86 15.12 14.30 0.46
CA ALA A 86 13.94 15.08 0.80
C ALA A 86 13.13 14.50 1.98
N ASN A 87 13.31 13.23 2.31
CA ASN A 87 12.60 12.49 3.37
C ASN A 87 13.53 12.09 4.54
N TYR A 88 14.81 12.47 4.50
CA TYR A 88 15.75 12.18 5.58
C TYR A 88 15.56 13.14 6.75
N ASP A 89 15.51 12.60 7.96
CA ASP A 89 15.47 13.37 9.20
C ASP A 89 16.82 13.20 9.94
N PRO A 90 17.66 14.25 10.01
CA PRO A 90 18.95 14.19 10.69
C PRO A 90 18.83 14.17 12.22
N GLU A 91 17.65 14.46 12.77
CA GLU A 91 17.38 14.48 14.22
C GLU A 91 16.63 13.21 14.70
N ALA A 92 16.42 12.23 13.81
CA ALA A 92 15.73 10.97 14.07
C ALA A 92 16.40 10.05 15.12
#